data_AF-A0A673G1N3-F1
#
_entry.id   AF-A0A673G1N3-F1
#
_cell.length_a   1.000
_cell.length_b   1.000
_cell.length_c   1.000
_cell.angle_alpha   90.00
_cell.angle_beta   90.00
_cell.angle_gamma   90.00
#
_symmetry.space_group_name_H-M   'P 1'
#
loop_
_entity.id
_entity.type
_entity.pdbx_description
1 polymer ?
#
loop_
_entity_poly.entity_id
_entity_poly.type
_entity_poly.pdbx_seq_one_letter_code
_entity_poly.pdbx_strand_id
1 'polypeptide(L)'
;MSVAGLKKQFHKASQLLKEKINGVEGTKLDEEFLNMERKTDITHKLILDLVPKTIGYLQPNPAYRAKLSMLSTVSKIRGQVKSVGYPQTEGILGDCMLCYGNELGAESGFGFALLEMGEALKQVAQAKDCMDVRVKRTFIDPLQSLQHKELKEIAYHLRKLEGRRLDFDYKKRRKGKIADSEIKKAFEKFEESKDLAERSMFNLLERDVQRMQHLSGLLEAAMDYHRQSQQILENLRSSLQSRITDASNQPKREFASKSVASTVCYTDIYGFSTCSSDTEVTEALSEKYVPVVVHPPDKVAIKAQTTDKPTSNNDSGPPLDQPCCQALYSFQPENQGELGFKEGDIIILTSQIDENWCEGMIRGEAGLFPMNYVKVLVPLPQ
;
A
#
# COMPACT_ATOMS: atom_id res chain seq x y z
N MET A 1 -7.82 -19.48 39.28
CA MET A 1 -6.51 -19.35 39.97
C MET A 1 -6.63 -19.90 41.38
N SER A 2 -5.70 -20.76 41.83
CA SER A 2 -5.68 -21.26 43.23
C SER A 2 -5.29 -20.14 44.22
N VAL A 3 -5.81 -20.19 45.45
CA VAL A 3 -5.49 -19.26 46.56
C VAL A 3 -3.99 -19.13 46.81
N ALA A 4 -3.23 -20.23 46.63
CA ALA A 4 -1.78 -20.23 46.74
C ALA A 4 -1.09 -19.44 45.61
N GLY A 5 -1.67 -19.46 44.39
CA GLY A 5 -1.20 -18.67 43.26
C GLY A 5 -1.43 -17.17 43.46
N LEU A 6 -2.58 -16.80 44.04
CA LEU A 6 -2.92 -15.40 44.34
C LEU A 6 -1.98 -14.80 45.39
N LYS A 7 -1.71 -15.54 46.48
CA LYS A 7 -0.73 -15.12 47.50
C LYS A 7 0.66 -14.90 46.91
N LYS A 8 1.08 -15.77 45.99
CA LYS A 8 2.38 -15.64 45.33
C LYS A 8 2.49 -14.37 44.48
N GLN A 9 1.44 -13.99 43.76
CA GLN A 9 1.44 -12.73 42.99
C GLN A 9 1.47 -11.51 43.91
N PHE A 10 0.75 -11.54 45.04
CA PHE A 10 0.79 -10.47 46.03
C PHE A 10 2.18 -10.28 46.63
N HIS A 11 2.91 -11.37 46.90
CA HIS A 11 4.29 -11.31 47.39
C HIS A 11 5.24 -10.64 46.38
N LYS A 12 5.14 -11.01 45.09
CA LYS A 12 5.93 -10.39 44.02
C LYS A 12 5.63 -8.90 43.87
N ALA A 13 4.36 -8.52 43.88
CA ALA A 13 3.93 -7.13 43.79
C ALA A 13 4.43 -6.31 44.99
N SER A 14 4.31 -6.86 46.21
CA SER A 14 4.83 -6.23 47.43
C SER A 14 6.35 -6.04 47.37
N GLN A 15 7.08 -7.01 46.83
CA GLN A 15 8.53 -6.92 46.67
C GLN A 15 8.91 -5.85 45.63
N LEU A 16 8.28 -5.86 44.45
CA LEU A 16 8.51 -4.87 43.40
C LEU A 16 8.24 -3.44 43.90
N LEU A 17 7.17 -3.25 44.68
CA LEU A 17 6.83 -1.96 45.27
C LEU A 17 7.89 -1.49 46.29
N LYS A 18 8.45 -2.40 47.09
CA LYS A 18 9.55 -2.08 48.02
C LYS A 18 10.83 -1.68 47.28
N GLU A 19 11.14 -2.34 46.18
CA GLU A 19 12.33 -2.00 45.39
C GLU A 19 12.17 -0.63 44.72
N LYS A 20 10.98 -0.30 44.19
CA LYS A 20 10.71 0.99 43.55
C LYS A 20 10.54 2.17 44.51
N ILE A 21 9.89 1.98 45.67
CA ILE A 21 9.53 3.08 46.58
C ILE A 21 10.56 3.24 47.71
N ASN A 22 11.09 2.14 48.23
CA ASN A 22 11.99 2.17 49.39
C ASN A 22 13.47 1.99 49.00
N GLY A 23 13.80 1.98 47.70
CA GLY A 23 15.17 1.92 47.20
C GLY A 23 15.92 0.63 47.54
N VAL A 24 15.21 -0.46 47.86
CA VAL A 24 15.89 -1.68 48.31
C VAL A 24 16.44 -2.45 47.11
N GLU A 25 17.76 -2.62 47.02
CA GLU A 25 18.40 -3.33 45.91
C GLU A 25 17.93 -4.79 45.80
N GLY A 26 17.49 -5.18 44.60
CA GLY A 26 17.20 -6.56 44.24
C GLY A 26 18.46 -7.39 43.99
N THR A 27 18.29 -8.69 43.76
CA THR A 27 19.41 -9.52 43.29
C THR A 27 19.92 -9.00 41.94
N LYS A 28 21.16 -8.53 41.89
CA LYS A 28 21.79 -7.97 40.69
C LYS A 28 22.11 -9.08 39.69
N LEU A 29 21.83 -8.79 38.42
CA LEU A 29 22.32 -9.57 37.29
C LEU A 29 23.69 -9.00 36.88
N ASP A 30 24.52 -9.85 36.29
CA ASP A 30 25.84 -9.48 35.79
C ASP A 30 25.74 -8.56 34.56
N GLU A 31 26.82 -7.81 34.28
CA GLU A 31 26.85 -6.84 33.19
C GLU A 31 26.68 -7.47 31.82
N GLU A 32 27.17 -8.70 31.63
CA GLU A 32 27.06 -9.44 30.37
C GLU A 32 25.59 -9.77 30.06
N PHE A 33 24.86 -10.29 31.06
CA PHE A 33 23.42 -10.49 30.96
C PHE A 33 22.67 -9.20 30.59
N LEU A 34 22.94 -8.09 31.30
CA LEU A 34 22.27 -6.81 31.04
C LEU A 34 22.60 -6.26 29.64
N ASN A 35 23.81 -6.50 29.14
CA ASN A 35 24.19 -6.12 27.78
C ASN A 35 23.43 -6.95 26.73
N MET A 36 23.28 -8.26 26.95
CA MET A 36 22.49 -9.13 26.07
C MET A 36 21.00 -8.76 26.07
N GLU A 37 20.44 -8.44 27.24
CA GLU A 37 19.05 -7.96 27.36
C GLU A 37 18.86 -6.67 26.57
N ARG A 38 19.77 -5.70 26.71
CA ARG A 38 19.74 -4.44 25.96
C ARG A 38 19.82 -4.67 24.45
N LYS A 39 20.76 -5.50 23.97
CA LYS A 39 20.90 -5.82 22.54
C LYS A 39 19.67 -6.52 21.98
N THR A 40 19.05 -7.40 22.77
CA THR A 40 17.81 -8.09 22.41
C THR A 40 16.64 -7.11 22.28
N ASP A 41 16.49 -6.18 23.22
CA ASP A 41 15.44 -5.15 23.17
C ASP A 41 15.62 -4.22 21.95
N ILE A 42 16.84 -3.78 21.67
CA ILE A 42 17.16 -2.98 20.48
C ILE A 42 16.81 -3.76 19.21
N THR A 43 17.16 -5.05 19.15
CA THR A 43 16.84 -5.93 18.00
C THR A 43 15.32 -6.01 17.79
N HIS A 44 14.55 -6.14 18.85
CA HIS A 44 13.09 -6.19 18.77
C HIS A 44 12.50 -4.88 18.24
N LYS A 45 12.93 -3.73 18.79
CA LYS A 45 12.50 -2.41 18.32
C LYS A 45 12.87 -2.17 16.85
N LEU A 46 14.09 -2.55 16.47
CA LEU A 46 14.55 -2.46 15.08
C LEU A 46 13.62 -3.22 14.13
N ILE A 47 13.25 -4.46 14.45
CA ILE A 47 12.37 -5.26 13.57
C ILE A 47 10.97 -4.66 13.49
N LEU A 48 10.43 -4.18 14.62
CA LEU A 48 9.14 -3.50 14.68
C LEU A 48 9.07 -2.26 13.79
N ASP A 49 10.18 -1.52 13.66
CA ASP A 49 10.24 -0.32 12.83
C ASP A 49 10.61 -0.62 11.37
N LEU A 50 11.53 -1.55 11.14
CA LEU A 50 12.13 -1.82 9.84
C LEU A 50 11.17 -2.54 8.90
N VAL A 51 10.40 -3.51 9.40
CA VAL A 51 9.46 -4.30 8.58
C VAL A 51 8.34 -3.41 8.00
N PRO A 52 7.61 -2.60 8.79
CA PRO A 52 6.58 -1.71 8.25
C PRO A 52 7.13 -0.65 7.30
N LYS A 53 8.31 -0.09 7.59
CA LYS A 53 8.96 0.88 6.68
C LYS A 53 9.34 0.24 5.35
N THR A 54 9.78 -1.01 5.36
CA THR A 54 10.10 -1.75 4.13
C THR A 54 8.82 -2.06 3.34
N ILE A 55 7.72 -2.42 4.00
CA ILE A 55 6.42 -2.59 3.35
C ILE A 55 5.95 -1.27 2.73
N GLY A 56 6.08 -0.14 3.43
CA GLY A 56 5.74 1.18 2.92
C GLY A 56 6.62 1.64 1.76
N TYR A 57 7.91 1.26 1.77
CA TYR A 57 8.83 1.47 0.65
C TYR A 57 8.39 0.69 -0.60
N LEU A 58 8.01 -0.58 -0.45
CA LEU A 58 7.54 -1.39 -1.57
C LEU A 58 6.19 -0.91 -2.10
N GLN A 59 5.29 -0.55 -1.18
CA GLN A 59 3.91 -0.16 -1.48
C GLN A 59 3.52 1.11 -0.71
N PRO A 60 3.71 2.30 -1.31
CA PRO A 60 3.28 3.55 -0.71
C PRO A 60 1.76 3.61 -0.50
N ASN A 61 0.97 2.97 -1.37
CA ASN A 61 -0.49 2.88 -1.23
C ASN A 61 -0.88 1.96 -0.05
N PRO A 62 -1.58 2.46 0.99
CA PRO A 62 -2.00 1.67 2.15
C PRO A 62 -2.82 0.42 1.80
N ALA A 63 -3.71 0.51 0.80
CA ALA A 63 -4.54 -0.62 0.38
C ALA A 63 -3.71 -1.81 -0.13
N TYR A 64 -2.60 -1.52 -0.81
CA TYR A 64 -1.72 -2.55 -1.37
C TYR A 64 -0.73 -3.09 -0.33
N ARG A 65 -0.39 -2.31 0.72
CA ARG A 65 0.38 -2.80 1.88
C ARG A 65 -0.30 -3.98 2.56
N ALA A 66 -1.61 -3.88 2.80
CA ALA A 66 -2.38 -4.95 3.43
C ALA A 66 -2.32 -6.23 2.59
N LYS A 67 -2.55 -6.12 1.27
CA LYS A 67 -2.47 -7.24 0.34
C LYS A 67 -1.06 -7.83 0.25
N LEU A 68 -0.02 -6.99 0.22
CA LEU A 68 1.37 -7.43 0.27
C LEU A 68 1.66 -8.21 1.55
N SER A 69 1.17 -7.76 2.72
CA SER A 69 1.32 -8.48 3.98
C SER A 69 0.62 -9.83 3.97
N MET A 70 -0.50 -9.98 3.25
CA MET A 70 -1.25 -11.23 3.11
C MET A 70 -0.74 -12.17 2.00
N LEU A 71 0.21 -11.71 1.16
CA LEU A 71 0.73 -12.50 0.05
C LEU A 71 1.33 -13.84 0.54
N SER A 72 0.76 -14.98 0.15
CA SER A 72 1.30 -16.28 0.52
C SER A 72 2.50 -16.65 -0.36
N THR A 73 3.68 -16.77 0.26
CA THR A 73 4.94 -17.16 -0.39
C THR A 73 4.89 -18.60 -0.97
N VAL A 74 3.93 -19.42 -0.56
CA VAL A 74 3.86 -20.86 -0.89
C VAL A 74 3.16 -21.17 -2.23
N SER A 75 2.30 -20.29 -2.73
CA SER A 75 1.49 -20.57 -3.93
C SER A 75 2.23 -20.40 -5.27
N LYS A 76 3.46 -19.86 -5.28
CA LYS A 76 4.21 -19.56 -6.51
C LYS A 76 5.13 -20.69 -7.01
N ILE A 77 5.30 -21.75 -6.22
CA ILE A 77 6.16 -22.90 -6.58
C ILE A 77 5.54 -23.77 -7.69
N ARG A 78 4.25 -23.59 -8.01
CA ARG A 78 3.52 -24.41 -9.00
C ARG A 78 3.53 -23.89 -10.45
N GLY A 79 4.37 -22.90 -10.77
CA GLY A 79 4.60 -22.48 -12.16
C GLY A 79 3.50 -21.67 -12.84
N GLN A 80 2.46 -21.24 -12.11
CA GLN A 80 1.50 -20.25 -12.61
C GLN A 80 1.85 -18.87 -12.06
N VAL A 81 2.55 -18.07 -12.87
CA VAL A 81 2.80 -16.65 -12.61
C VAL A 81 1.47 -15.92 -12.74
N LYS A 82 0.81 -15.65 -11.61
CA LYS A 82 -0.24 -14.63 -11.56
C LYS A 82 0.05 -13.65 -10.42
N SER A 83 -0.16 -12.39 -10.77
CA SER A 83 0.15 -11.13 -10.07
C SER A 83 0.09 -11.17 -8.54
N VAL A 84 0.78 -10.23 -7.90
CA VAL A 84 0.70 -9.95 -6.45
C VAL A 84 -0.72 -9.68 -5.91
N GLY A 85 -1.75 -9.56 -6.77
CA GLY A 85 -3.16 -9.41 -6.37
C GLY A 85 -3.61 -7.96 -6.22
N TYR A 86 -2.76 -7.04 -6.68
CA TYR A 86 -3.00 -5.61 -6.80
C TYR A 86 -2.23 -5.09 -8.02
N PRO A 87 -2.70 -4.01 -8.67
CA PRO A 87 -2.00 -3.41 -9.79
C PRO A 87 -0.78 -2.62 -9.32
N GLN A 88 0.27 -2.58 -10.15
CA GLN A 88 1.37 -1.63 -10.00
C GLN A 88 1.07 -0.38 -10.82
N THR A 89 1.57 0.77 -10.37
CA THR A 89 1.36 2.07 -11.01
C THR A 89 1.82 2.12 -12.47
N GLU A 90 2.96 1.50 -12.77
CA GLU A 90 3.52 1.39 -14.11
C GLU A 90 2.59 0.57 -15.01
N GLY A 91 1.93 -0.45 -14.45
CA GLY A 91 0.98 -1.28 -15.17
C GLY A 91 -0.28 -0.51 -15.55
N ILE A 92 -0.82 0.30 -14.62
CA ILE A 92 -1.99 1.16 -14.86
C ILE A 92 -1.69 2.19 -15.96
N LEU A 93 -0.53 2.84 -15.89
CA LEU A 93 -0.10 3.78 -16.92
C LEU A 93 0.09 3.08 -18.27
N GLY A 94 0.66 1.88 -18.28
CA GLY A 94 0.82 1.08 -19.48
C GLY A 94 -0.52 0.71 -20.12
N ASP A 95 -1.51 0.29 -19.33
CA ASP A 95 -2.85 -0.05 -19.82
C ASP A 95 -3.54 1.15 -20.47
N CYS A 96 -3.39 2.36 -19.90
CA CYS A 96 -3.92 3.59 -20.49
C CYS A 96 -3.29 3.89 -21.86
N MET A 97 -1.96 3.79 -21.96
CA MET A 97 -1.25 4.03 -23.23
C MET A 97 -1.62 2.98 -24.29
N LEU A 98 -1.79 1.72 -23.90
CA LEU A 98 -2.25 0.66 -24.80
C LEU A 98 -3.66 0.92 -25.32
N CYS A 99 -4.58 1.36 -24.45
CA CYS A 99 -5.95 1.67 -24.83
C CYS A 99 -6.01 2.75 -25.90
N TYR A 100 -5.45 3.93 -25.62
CA TYR A 100 -5.50 5.06 -26.54
C TYR A 100 -4.58 4.91 -27.75
N GLY A 101 -3.48 4.17 -27.63
CA GLY A 101 -2.62 3.82 -28.75
C GLY A 101 -3.36 3.00 -29.82
N ASN A 102 -4.24 2.08 -29.40
CA ASN A 102 -5.10 1.32 -30.31
C ASN A 102 -6.22 2.19 -30.91
N GLU A 103 -6.84 3.06 -30.11
CA GLU A 103 -7.90 3.96 -30.59
C GLU A 103 -7.41 4.98 -31.62
N LEU A 104 -6.17 5.45 -31.52
CA LEU A 104 -5.55 6.33 -32.51
C LEU A 104 -5.35 5.67 -33.89
N GLY A 105 -5.42 4.34 -33.96
CA GLY A 105 -5.31 3.56 -35.18
C GLY A 105 -3.86 3.30 -35.62
N ALA A 106 -3.68 2.22 -36.39
CA ALA A 106 -2.36 1.74 -36.83
C ALA A 106 -1.60 2.72 -37.74
N GLU A 107 -2.30 3.69 -38.33
CA GLU A 107 -1.73 4.71 -39.20
C GLU A 107 -1.06 5.87 -38.42
N SER A 108 -1.35 5.98 -37.12
CA SER A 108 -0.78 7.01 -36.26
C SER A 108 0.58 6.56 -35.73
N GLY A 109 1.66 7.23 -36.17
CA GLY A 109 3.00 6.99 -35.62
C GLY A 109 3.08 7.26 -34.11
N PHE A 110 2.28 8.20 -33.61
CA PHE A 110 2.14 8.43 -32.17
C PHE A 110 1.37 7.30 -31.47
N GLY A 111 0.31 6.77 -32.10
CA GLY A 111 -0.42 5.61 -31.60
C GLY A 111 0.49 4.40 -31.42
N PHE A 112 1.31 4.08 -32.42
CA PHE A 112 2.28 2.98 -32.32
C PHE A 112 3.33 3.22 -31.21
N ALA A 113 3.85 4.45 -31.07
CA ALA A 113 4.77 4.79 -29.99
C ALA A 113 4.15 4.63 -28.59
N LEU A 114 2.87 4.97 -28.44
CA LEU A 114 2.12 4.72 -27.20
C LEU A 114 1.97 3.23 -26.92
N LEU A 115 1.72 2.40 -27.92
CA LEU A 115 1.60 0.96 -27.75
C LEU A 115 2.88 0.34 -27.18
N GLU A 116 4.05 0.71 -27.71
CA GLU A 116 5.32 0.16 -27.21
C GLU A 116 5.73 0.72 -25.86
N MET A 117 5.48 2.00 -25.60
CA MET A 117 5.67 2.57 -24.26
C MET A 117 4.79 1.82 -23.25
N GLY A 118 3.54 1.56 -23.62
CA GLY A 118 2.59 0.81 -22.80
C GLY A 118 3.07 -0.60 -22.48
N GLU A 119 3.51 -1.36 -23.49
CA GLU A 119 4.05 -2.71 -23.31
C GLU A 119 5.33 -2.72 -22.46
N ALA A 120 6.24 -1.77 -22.67
CA ALA A 120 7.45 -1.63 -21.85
C ALA A 120 7.09 -1.35 -20.37
N LEU A 121 6.12 -0.48 -20.10
CA LEU A 121 5.67 -0.21 -18.73
C LEU A 121 4.98 -1.42 -18.09
N LYS A 122 4.26 -2.25 -18.85
CA LYS A 122 3.72 -3.54 -18.34
C LYS A 122 4.84 -4.49 -17.93
N GLN A 123 5.96 -4.50 -18.66
CA GLN A 123 7.14 -5.30 -18.28
C GLN A 123 7.82 -4.75 -17.02
N VAL A 124 7.93 -3.42 -16.88
CA VAL A 124 8.44 -2.79 -15.64
C VAL A 124 7.54 -3.14 -14.45
N ALA A 125 6.21 -3.13 -14.63
CA ALA A 125 5.26 -3.57 -13.62
C ALA A 125 5.47 -5.03 -13.19
N GLN A 126 5.76 -5.92 -14.13
CA GLN A 126 6.10 -7.32 -13.81
C GLN A 126 7.42 -7.44 -13.03
N ALA A 127 8.44 -6.63 -13.39
CA ALA A 127 9.68 -6.56 -12.64
C ALA A 127 9.44 -6.05 -11.20
N LYS A 128 8.54 -5.08 -11.04
CA LYS A 128 8.12 -4.54 -9.73
C LYS A 128 7.39 -5.59 -8.89
N ASP A 129 6.48 -6.37 -9.48
CA ASP A 129 5.84 -7.52 -8.85
C ASP A 129 6.88 -8.54 -8.35
N CYS A 130 7.88 -8.85 -9.18
CA CYS A 130 8.97 -9.75 -8.80
C CYS A 130 9.79 -9.22 -7.61
N MET A 131 10.05 -7.91 -7.57
CA MET A 131 10.74 -7.27 -6.44
C MET A 131 9.95 -7.43 -5.14
N ASP A 132 8.66 -7.06 -5.15
CA ASP A 132 7.79 -7.10 -3.96
C ASP A 132 7.76 -8.52 -3.36
N VAL A 133 7.66 -9.53 -4.23
CA VAL A 133 7.63 -10.94 -3.84
C VAL A 133 8.96 -11.40 -3.29
N ARG A 134 10.08 -11.00 -3.93
CA ARG A 134 11.41 -11.39 -3.50
C ARG A 134 11.73 -10.78 -2.15
N VAL A 135 11.53 -9.47 -1.99
CA VAL A 135 11.75 -8.78 -0.70
C VAL A 135 10.86 -9.37 0.38
N LYS A 136 9.60 -9.68 0.08
CA LYS A 136 8.74 -10.37 1.04
C LYS A 136 9.36 -11.67 1.54
N ARG A 137 9.79 -12.53 0.61
CA ARG A 137 10.31 -13.86 0.92
C ARG A 137 11.68 -13.85 1.60
N THR A 138 12.59 -12.98 1.18
CA THR A 138 14.00 -13.00 1.60
C THR A 138 14.28 -12.13 2.82
N PHE A 139 13.43 -11.11 3.06
CA PHE A 139 13.63 -10.11 4.08
C PHE A 139 12.47 -10.01 5.07
N ILE A 140 11.23 -9.80 4.60
CA ILE A 140 10.08 -9.54 5.49
C ILE A 140 9.67 -10.80 6.28
N ASP A 141 9.39 -11.92 5.59
CA ASP A 141 8.88 -13.14 6.23
C ASP A 141 9.87 -13.70 7.28
N PRO A 142 11.20 -13.75 7.04
CA PRO A 142 12.15 -14.20 8.05
C PRO A 142 12.19 -13.31 9.30
N LEU A 143 12.13 -11.97 9.13
CA LEU A 143 12.12 -11.03 10.26
C LEU A 143 10.81 -11.10 11.05
N GLN A 144 9.67 -11.28 10.39
CA GLN A 144 8.39 -11.52 11.06
C GLN A 144 8.39 -12.86 11.83
N SER A 145 8.98 -13.92 11.27
CA SER A 145 9.14 -15.19 11.99
C SER A 145 10.02 -15.04 13.23
N LEU A 146 11.14 -14.31 13.11
CA LEU A 146 12.03 -13.98 14.23
C LEU A 146 11.29 -13.21 15.34
N GLN A 147 10.46 -12.24 14.96
CA GLN A 147 9.63 -11.47 15.88
C GLN A 147 8.58 -12.32 16.60
N HIS A 148 7.81 -13.11 15.86
CA HIS A 148 6.64 -13.82 16.40
C HIS A 148 7.00 -15.09 17.17
N LYS A 149 8.19 -15.66 16.95
CA LYS A 149 8.66 -16.88 17.61
C LYS A 149 9.74 -16.57 18.64
N GLU A 150 10.96 -16.32 18.18
CA GLU A 150 12.15 -16.27 19.03
C GLU A 150 12.12 -15.08 20.00
N LEU A 151 11.84 -13.87 19.51
CA LEU A 151 11.76 -12.68 20.37
C LEU A 151 10.61 -12.76 21.37
N LYS A 152 9.48 -13.35 20.97
CA LYS A 152 8.33 -13.58 21.86
C LYS A 152 8.66 -14.59 22.96
N GLU A 153 9.40 -15.64 22.63
CA GLU A 153 9.88 -16.63 23.59
C GLU A 153 10.90 -16.04 24.57
N ILE A 154 11.88 -15.27 24.08
CA ILE A 154 12.86 -14.60 24.94
C ILE A 154 12.17 -13.61 25.88
N ALA A 155 11.21 -12.83 25.38
CA ALA A 155 10.41 -11.93 26.23
C ALA A 155 9.63 -12.69 27.31
N TYR A 156 9.18 -13.93 27.03
CA TYR A 156 8.57 -14.78 28.04
C TYR A 156 9.58 -15.25 29.10
N HIS A 157 10.77 -15.71 28.69
CA HIS A 157 11.83 -16.13 29.61
C HIS A 157 12.27 -14.98 30.53
N LEU A 158 12.45 -13.77 30.00
CA LEU A 158 12.79 -12.57 30.78
C LEU A 158 11.70 -12.20 31.80
N ARG A 159 10.42 -12.20 31.41
CA ARG A 159 9.31 -11.96 32.37
C ARG A 159 9.25 -13.04 33.45
N LYS A 160 9.52 -14.30 33.09
CA LYS A 160 9.55 -15.42 34.03
C LYS A 160 10.71 -15.27 35.01
N LEU A 161 11.90 -14.93 34.52
CA LEU A 161 13.09 -14.65 35.31
C LEU A 161 12.82 -13.54 36.34
N GLU A 162 12.29 -12.40 35.91
CA GLU A 162 11.98 -11.29 36.80
C GLU A 162 10.97 -11.72 37.90
N GLY A 163 9.95 -12.49 37.51
CA GLY A 163 9.00 -13.06 38.46
C GLY A 163 9.63 -14.06 39.45
N ARG A 164 10.72 -14.74 39.10
CA ARG A 164 11.47 -15.64 39.99
C ARG A 164 12.43 -14.88 40.88
N ARG A 165 13.10 -13.84 40.35
CA ARG A 165 13.97 -12.93 41.10
C ARG A 165 13.21 -12.30 42.26
N LEU A 166 12.02 -11.74 41.99
CA LEU A 166 11.16 -11.14 43.02
C LEU A 166 10.72 -12.15 44.09
N ASP A 167 10.40 -13.39 43.72
CA ASP A 167 10.01 -14.46 44.66
C ASP A 167 11.19 -14.87 45.56
N PHE A 168 12.39 -14.97 44.97
CA PHE A 168 13.62 -15.25 45.70
C PHE A 168 13.97 -14.11 46.67
N ASP A 169 13.95 -12.85 46.21
CA ASP A 169 14.26 -11.67 47.03
C ASP A 169 13.28 -11.53 48.20
N TYR A 170 11.98 -11.77 47.97
CA TYR A 170 10.95 -11.79 49.01
C TYR A 170 11.24 -12.82 50.11
N LYS A 171 11.66 -14.04 49.71
CA LYS A 171 11.93 -15.16 50.63
C LYS A 171 13.26 -14.99 51.35
N LYS A 172 14.31 -14.58 50.64
CA LYS A 172 15.65 -14.30 51.18
C LYS A 172 15.61 -13.25 52.29
N ARG A 173 14.82 -12.18 52.12
CA ARG A 173 14.66 -11.11 53.13
C ARG A 173 13.84 -11.52 54.36
N ARG A 174 13.18 -12.68 54.32
CA ARG A 174 12.43 -13.26 55.45
C ARG A 174 13.10 -14.51 56.01
N LYS A 175 14.42 -14.63 55.85
CA LYS A 175 15.21 -15.68 56.47
C LYS A 175 14.91 -15.73 57.98
N GLY A 176 14.66 -16.93 58.51
CA GLY A 176 14.20 -17.15 59.90
C GLY A 176 12.68 -17.20 60.07
N LYS A 177 11.88 -16.64 59.14
CA LYS A 177 10.40 -16.80 59.11
C LYS A 177 9.93 -17.81 58.06
N ILE A 178 10.81 -18.17 57.13
CA ILE A 178 10.56 -19.11 56.04
C ILE A 178 11.63 -20.19 56.13
N ALA A 179 11.25 -21.45 55.89
CA ALA A 179 12.17 -22.58 55.94
C ALA A 179 13.30 -22.42 54.90
N ASP A 180 14.54 -22.72 55.30
CA ASP A 180 15.71 -22.59 54.42
C ASP A 180 15.58 -23.46 53.15
N SER A 181 14.91 -24.61 53.25
CA SER A 181 14.61 -25.48 52.10
C SER A 181 13.73 -24.79 51.05
N GLU A 182 12.84 -23.88 51.45
CA GLU A 182 12.03 -23.10 50.52
C GLU A 182 12.79 -21.96 49.86
N ILE A 183 13.72 -21.35 50.58
CA ILE A 183 14.60 -20.30 50.04
C ILE A 183 15.53 -20.93 48.99
N LYS A 184 16.11 -22.10 49.29
CA LYS A 184 16.94 -22.87 48.35
C LYS A 184 16.17 -23.23 47.08
N LYS A 185 14.95 -23.76 47.20
CA LYS A 185 14.09 -24.06 46.03
C LYS A 185 13.71 -22.81 45.22
N ALA A 186 13.64 -21.64 45.83
CA ALA A 186 13.36 -20.39 45.12
C ALA A 186 14.60 -19.90 44.35
N PHE A 187 15.78 -20.05 44.95
CA PHE A 187 17.08 -19.78 44.31
C PHE A 187 17.32 -20.67 43.09
N GLU A 188 17.17 -22.00 43.23
CA GLU A 188 17.34 -22.96 42.13
C GLU A 188 16.46 -22.59 40.93
N LYS A 189 15.18 -22.26 41.18
CA LYS A 189 14.24 -21.84 40.11
C LYS A 189 14.59 -20.49 39.49
N PHE A 190 15.24 -19.60 40.24
CA PHE A 190 15.73 -18.33 39.73
C PHE A 190 16.94 -18.57 38.81
N GLU A 191 17.93 -19.35 39.24
CA GLU A 191 19.09 -19.70 38.42
C GLU A 191 18.70 -20.44 37.14
N GLU A 192 17.83 -21.45 37.23
CA GLU A 192 17.31 -22.17 36.05
C GLU A 192 16.64 -21.22 35.05
N SER A 193 15.92 -20.21 35.54
CA SER A 193 15.25 -19.23 34.67
C SER A 193 16.22 -18.22 34.09
N LYS A 194 17.30 -17.89 34.83
CA LYS A 194 18.36 -16.99 34.36
C LYS A 194 19.10 -17.64 33.21
N ASP A 195 19.60 -18.85 33.44
CA ASP A 195 20.36 -19.66 32.49
C ASP A 195 19.57 -19.91 31.18
N LEU A 196 18.26 -20.18 31.30
CA LEU A 196 17.39 -20.32 30.12
C LEU A 196 17.25 -19.01 29.32
N ALA A 197 17.02 -17.88 30.00
CA ALA A 197 16.92 -16.58 29.33
C ALA A 197 18.24 -16.18 28.68
N GLU A 198 19.35 -16.40 29.38
CA GLU A 198 20.71 -16.10 28.96
C GLU A 198 21.10 -16.88 27.70
N ARG A 199 20.91 -18.20 27.71
CA ARG A 199 21.15 -19.05 26.53
C ARG A 199 20.29 -18.65 25.33
N SER A 200 19.02 -18.29 25.58
CA SER A 200 18.11 -17.87 24.51
C SER A 200 18.55 -16.54 23.87
N MET A 201 18.97 -15.57 24.69
CA MET A 201 19.51 -14.30 24.20
C MET A 201 20.85 -14.49 23.48
N PHE A 202 21.73 -15.34 24.01
CA PHE A 202 23.00 -15.67 23.38
C PHE A 202 22.80 -16.26 21.98
N ASN A 203 21.97 -17.31 21.87
CA ASN A 203 21.66 -17.94 20.57
C ASN A 203 21.04 -16.97 19.57
N LEU A 204 20.22 -16.02 20.04
CA LEU A 204 19.66 -14.97 19.20
C LEU A 204 20.76 -14.05 18.64
N LEU A 205 21.70 -13.62 19.48
CA LEU A 205 22.76 -12.67 19.14
C LEU A 205 23.90 -13.30 18.33
N GLU A 206 24.17 -14.60 18.48
CA GLU A 206 25.14 -15.31 17.64
C GLU A 206 24.69 -15.44 16.18
N ARG A 207 23.41 -15.21 15.89
CA ARG A 207 22.83 -15.30 14.53
C ARG A 207 22.96 -14.02 13.70
N ASP A 208 23.99 -13.22 13.96
CA ASP A 208 24.23 -11.95 13.27
C ASP A 208 24.51 -12.12 11.77
N VAL A 209 25.14 -13.24 11.39
CA VAL A 209 25.39 -13.56 9.98
C VAL A 209 24.09 -13.72 9.19
N GLN A 210 23.09 -14.43 9.74
CA GLN A 210 21.80 -14.58 9.05
C GLN A 210 21.07 -13.24 8.90
N ARG A 211 21.22 -12.31 9.87
CA ARG A 211 20.64 -10.97 9.79
C ARG A 211 21.27 -10.15 8.66
N MET A 212 22.59 -10.23 8.51
CA MET A 212 23.30 -9.62 7.38
C MET A 212 22.87 -10.23 6.04
N GLN A 213 22.61 -11.55 5.99
CA GLN A 213 22.08 -12.21 4.80
C GLN A 213 20.69 -11.72 4.41
N HIS A 214 19.80 -11.46 5.38
CA HIS A 214 18.49 -10.85 5.09
C HIS A 214 18.64 -9.46 4.47
N LEU A 215 19.53 -8.61 5.00
CA LEU A 215 19.83 -7.30 4.41
C LEU A 215 20.38 -7.42 2.98
N SER A 216 21.27 -8.38 2.73
CA SER A 216 21.74 -8.69 1.37
C SER A 216 20.57 -9.06 0.45
N GLY A 217 19.63 -9.88 0.93
CA GLY A 217 18.45 -10.27 0.18
C GLY A 217 17.53 -9.12 -0.21
N LEU A 218 17.42 -8.07 0.62
CA LEU A 218 16.71 -6.83 0.27
C LEU A 218 17.46 -6.06 -0.82
N LEU A 219 18.78 -5.89 -0.66
CA LEU A 219 19.62 -5.18 -1.61
C LEU A 219 19.61 -5.84 -3.00
N GLU A 220 19.82 -7.15 -3.07
CA GLU A 220 19.83 -7.90 -4.33
C GLU A 220 18.49 -7.80 -5.05
N ALA A 221 17.36 -7.86 -4.32
CA ALA A 221 16.04 -7.70 -4.90
C ALA A 221 15.83 -6.31 -5.53
N ALA A 222 16.28 -5.26 -4.85
CA ALA A 222 16.21 -3.89 -5.36
C ALA A 222 17.14 -3.70 -6.57
N MET A 223 18.36 -4.22 -6.51
CA MET A 223 19.33 -4.16 -7.62
C MET A 223 18.80 -4.84 -8.87
N ASP A 224 18.24 -6.04 -8.74
CA ASP A 224 17.72 -6.80 -9.87
C ASP A 224 16.51 -6.10 -10.52
N TYR A 225 15.64 -5.47 -9.72
CA TYR A 225 14.53 -4.66 -10.23
C TYR A 225 15.02 -3.46 -11.03
N HIS A 226 15.94 -2.68 -10.48
CA HIS A 226 16.45 -1.49 -11.15
C HIS A 226 17.21 -1.85 -12.43
N ARG A 227 18.01 -2.92 -12.40
CA ARG A 227 18.72 -3.42 -13.59
C ARG A 227 17.76 -3.86 -14.69
N GLN A 228 16.72 -4.62 -14.35
CA GLN A 228 15.72 -5.06 -15.32
C GLN A 228 14.94 -3.88 -15.90
N SER A 229 14.51 -2.94 -15.04
CA SER A 229 13.77 -1.75 -15.46
C SER A 229 14.61 -0.88 -16.39
N GLN A 230 15.89 -0.66 -16.07
CA GLN A 230 16.82 0.06 -16.94
C GLN A 230 16.94 -0.62 -18.30
N GLN A 231 17.10 -1.93 -18.35
CA GLN A 231 17.22 -2.67 -19.61
C GLN A 231 15.96 -2.53 -20.48
N ILE A 232 14.77 -2.63 -19.88
CA ILE A 232 13.50 -2.44 -20.58
C ILE A 232 13.40 -1.03 -21.16
N LEU A 233 13.72 -0.01 -20.36
CA LEU A 233 13.64 1.39 -20.78
C LEU A 233 14.69 1.76 -21.83
N GLU A 234 15.89 1.18 -21.78
CA GLU A 234 16.94 1.43 -22.78
C GLU A 234 16.59 0.82 -24.15
N ASN A 235 15.97 -0.36 -24.14
CA ASN A 235 15.43 -0.99 -25.35
C ASN A 235 14.33 -0.13 -25.96
N LEU A 236 13.40 0.37 -25.12
CA LEU A 236 12.35 1.28 -25.54
C LEU A 236 12.91 2.58 -26.12
N ARG A 237 13.91 3.20 -25.46
CA ARG A 237 14.55 4.42 -25.96
C ARG A 237 15.10 4.23 -27.37
N SER A 238 15.78 3.12 -27.60
CA SER A 238 16.35 2.78 -28.91
C SER A 238 15.25 2.62 -29.96
N SER A 239 14.16 1.93 -29.61
CA SER A 239 12.99 1.73 -30.48
C SER A 239 12.32 3.07 -30.84
N LEU A 240 12.04 3.91 -29.85
CA LEU A 240 11.42 5.22 -30.05
C LEU A 240 12.30 6.17 -30.86
N GLN A 241 13.61 6.16 -30.64
CA GLN A 241 14.52 7.04 -31.37
C GLN A 241 14.64 6.65 -32.85
N SER A 242 14.62 5.36 -33.16
CA SER A 242 14.48 4.88 -34.55
C SER A 242 13.20 5.43 -35.17
N ARG A 243 12.07 5.32 -34.46
CA ARG A 243 10.77 5.77 -34.96
C ARG A 243 10.66 7.26 -35.16
N ILE A 244 11.23 8.06 -34.26
CA ILE A 244 11.30 9.52 -34.40
C ILE A 244 12.09 9.86 -35.67
N THR A 245 13.19 9.15 -35.92
CA THR A 245 14.01 9.34 -37.12
C THR A 245 13.22 8.99 -38.38
N ASP A 246 12.56 7.84 -38.39
CA ASP A 246 11.74 7.38 -39.52
C ASP A 246 10.59 8.35 -39.83
N ALA A 247 9.87 8.81 -38.79
CA ALA A 247 8.78 9.77 -38.92
C ALA A 247 9.26 11.15 -39.39
N SER A 248 10.46 11.58 -38.96
CA SER A 248 11.04 12.86 -39.39
C SER A 248 11.46 12.86 -40.86
N ASN A 249 11.77 11.69 -41.41
CA ASN A 249 12.15 11.51 -42.81
C ASN A 249 10.95 11.34 -43.75
N GLN A 250 9.73 11.24 -43.23
CA GLN A 250 8.53 11.14 -44.07
C GLN A 250 8.18 12.50 -44.70
N PRO A 251 7.85 12.54 -46.00
CA PRO A 251 7.40 13.76 -46.64
C PRO A 251 6.11 14.27 -45.97
N LYS A 252 6.07 15.56 -45.62
CA LYS A 252 4.91 16.18 -44.99
C LYS A 252 3.69 16.02 -45.92
N ARG A 253 2.63 15.40 -45.41
CA ARG A 253 1.34 15.37 -46.11
C ARG A 253 0.77 16.78 -46.11
N GLU A 254 0.49 17.33 -47.29
CA GLU A 254 -0.30 18.55 -47.40
C GLU A 254 -1.76 18.25 -47.03
N PHE A 255 -2.34 19.09 -46.18
CA PHE A 255 -3.74 18.97 -45.82
C PHE A 255 -4.60 19.44 -47.00
N ALA A 256 -5.03 18.50 -47.84
CA ALA A 256 -6.04 18.77 -48.84
C ALA A 256 -7.43 18.76 -48.16
N SER A 257 -7.93 19.94 -47.80
CA SER A 257 -9.31 20.08 -47.32
C SER A 257 -10.26 19.62 -48.43
N LYS A 258 -10.98 18.53 -48.21
CA LYS A 258 -12.06 18.14 -49.13
C LYS A 258 -13.19 19.16 -48.94
N SER A 259 -13.40 20.00 -49.95
CA SER A 259 -14.55 20.90 -49.98
C SER A 259 -15.84 20.08 -49.99
N VAL A 260 -16.80 20.43 -49.13
CA VAL A 260 -18.13 19.81 -49.09
C VAL A 260 -18.87 19.97 -50.43
N ALA A 261 -18.44 20.92 -51.27
CA ALA A 261 -18.98 21.12 -52.62
C ALA A 261 -18.74 19.92 -53.55
N SER A 262 -17.73 19.09 -53.30
CA SER A 262 -17.43 17.91 -54.13
C SER A 262 -18.33 16.70 -53.81
N THR A 263 -19.15 16.75 -52.76
CA THR A 263 -20.05 15.64 -52.36
C THR A 263 -21.50 15.89 -52.78
N VAL A 264 -21.83 17.05 -53.33
CA VAL A 264 -23.15 17.29 -53.93
C VAL A 264 -23.11 16.99 -55.43
N CYS A 265 -23.10 15.71 -55.78
CA CYS A 265 -23.54 15.31 -57.11
C CYS A 265 -25.06 15.43 -57.13
N TYR A 266 -25.60 16.48 -57.74
CA TYR A 266 -27.00 16.52 -58.11
C TYR A 266 -27.17 15.56 -59.29
N THR A 267 -27.91 14.47 -59.09
CA THR A 267 -28.36 13.62 -60.20
C THR A 267 -29.52 14.32 -60.90
N ASP A 268 -29.25 14.98 -62.01
CA ASP A 268 -30.30 15.39 -62.93
C ASP A 268 -30.84 14.19 -63.71
N ILE A 269 -32.14 14.25 -64.02
CA ILE A 269 -33.02 13.18 -64.55
C ILE A 269 -32.55 12.56 -65.90
N TYR A 270 -31.44 13.01 -66.50
CA TYR A 270 -30.91 12.49 -67.76
C TYR A 270 -29.45 11.98 -67.73
N GLY A 271 -28.85 11.74 -66.55
CA GLY A 271 -27.71 10.83 -66.41
C GLY A 271 -26.45 11.16 -67.23
N PHE A 272 -25.97 12.40 -67.19
CA PHE A 272 -24.69 12.78 -67.80
C PHE A 272 -23.85 13.61 -66.80
N SER A 273 -22.61 13.16 -66.54
CA SER A 273 -21.66 13.81 -65.62
C SER A 273 -20.54 14.44 -66.44
N THR A 274 -20.38 15.76 -66.37
CA THR A 274 -19.23 16.48 -66.95
C THR A 274 -18.50 17.26 -65.86
N CYS A 275 -17.25 16.87 -65.60
CA CYS A 275 -16.29 17.72 -64.89
C CYS A 275 -15.52 18.57 -65.92
N SER A 276 -15.68 19.88 -65.83
CA SER A 276 -14.81 20.83 -66.54
C SER A 276 -13.71 21.28 -65.58
N SER A 277 -12.49 20.91 -65.90
CA SER A 277 -11.26 21.48 -65.34
C SER A 277 -10.98 22.85 -65.96
N ASP A 278 -10.18 23.63 -65.24
CA ASP A 278 -9.38 24.80 -65.66
C ASP A 278 -9.95 26.18 -65.29
N THR A 279 -9.27 26.88 -64.36
CA THR A 279 -8.32 27.97 -64.70
C THR A 279 -7.74 28.59 -63.41
N GLU A 280 -6.43 28.85 -63.42
CA GLU A 280 -5.61 29.55 -62.41
C GLU A 280 -5.99 31.04 -62.26
N VAL A 281 -5.90 31.61 -61.04
CA VAL A 281 -5.58 33.04 -60.84
C VAL A 281 -4.79 33.25 -59.53
N THR A 282 -3.78 34.10 -59.68
CA THR A 282 -2.70 34.58 -58.81
C THR A 282 -3.08 35.41 -57.58
N GLU A 283 -2.29 35.24 -56.52
CA GLU A 283 -1.63 36.21 -55.63
C GLU A 283 -2.30 37.53 -55.15
N ALA A 284 -2.12 37.75 -53.83
CA ALA A 284 -2.11 39.00 -53.05
C ALA A 284 -3.46 39.65 -52.66
N LEU A 285 -3.75 39.66 -51.36
CA LEU A 285 -4.16 40.86 -50.61
C LEU A 285 -3.95 40.67 -49.09
N SER A 286 -3.37 41.70 -48.50
CA SER A 286 -2.89 41.83 -47.13
C SER A 286 -4.01 41.95 -46.07
N GLU A 287 -3.64 41.53 -44.85
CA GLU A 287 -4.07 42.07 -43.55
C GLU A 287 -5.58 42.26 -43.27
N LYS A 288 -6.06 41.44 -42.32
CA LYS A 288 -6.58 41.96 -41.04
C LYS A 288 -6.69 40.83 -40.01
N TYR A 289 -5.74 40.80 -39.08
CA TYR A 289 -5.91 40.14 -37.80
C TYR A 289 -6.97 40.89 -36.99
N VAL A 290 -8.00 40.18 -36.52
CA VAL A 290 -8.82 40.59 -35.37
C VAL A 290 -8.82 39.41 -34.41
N PRO A 291 -8.44 39.56 -33.14
CA PRO A 291 -8.37 38.44 -32.22
C PRO A 291 -9.79 38.06 -31.80
N VAL A 292 -10.20 36.81 -32.06
CA VAL A 292 -11.42 36.26 -31.47
C VAL A 292 -11.08 35.83 -30.04
N VAL A 293 -11.57 36.62 -29.09
CA VAL A 293 -11.63 36.26 -27.66
C VAL A 293 -12.60 35.09 -27.52
N VAL A 294 -12.10 33.91 -27.15
CA VAL A 294 -12.93 32.76 -26.83
C VAL A 294 -13.33 32.86 -25.35
N HIS A 295 -14.60 33.20 -25.11
CA HIS A 295 -15.25 32.95 -23.83
C HIS A 295 -15.58 31.44 -23.69
N PRO A 296 -15.51 30.86 -22.48
CA PRO A 296 -15.88 29.47 -22.23
C PRO A 296 -17.39 29.25 -22.44
N PRO A 297 -17.83 28.09 -22.95
CA PRO A 297 -19.25 27.84 -23.16
C PRO A 297 -19.96 27.57 -21.83
N ASP A 298 -20.93 28.43 -21.53
CA ASP A 298 -21.89 28.28 -20.45
C ASP A 298 -22.88 27.14 -20.68
N LYS A 299 -23.33 26.61 -19.55
CA LYS A 299 -24.30 25.54 -19.31
C LYS A 299 -25.58 25.70 -20.16
N VAL A 300 -25.94 24.64 -20.90
CA VAL A 300 -27.29 24.49 -21.45
C VAL A 300 -28.12 23.64 -20.49
N ALA A 301 -29.10 24.29 -19.87
CA ALA A 301 -30.15 23.66 -19.08
C ALA A 301 -31.24 23.09 -20.00
N ILE A 302 -31.59 21.81 -19.82
CA ILE A 302 -32.82 21.23 -20.38
C ILE A 302 -33.83 21.06 -19.23
N LYS A 303 -34.96 21.78 -19.35
CA LYS A 303 -36.17 21.62 -18.54
C LYS A 303 -36.92 20.35 -18.97
N ALA A 304 -37.42 19.59 -17.99
CA ALA A 304 -38.53 18.65 -18.19
C ALA A 304 -39.62 18.95 -17.14
N GLN A 305 -40.87 19.10 -17.61
CA GLN A 305 -42.08 19.31 -16.81
C GLN A 305 -42.77 17.96 -16.56
N THR A 306 -43.10 17.70 -15.27
CA THR A 306 -44.37 17.21 -14.67
C THR A 306 -45.38 16.46 -15.58
N THR A 307 -46.05 15.35 -15.23
CA THR A 307 -46.59 14.75 -13.98
C THR A 307 -46.65 13.21 -14.17
N ASP A 308 -46.58 12.33 -13.16
CA ASP A 308 -47.65 11.96 -12.21
C ASP A 308 -47.08 11.16 -11.02
N LYS A 309 -47.65 11.37 -9.84
CA LYS A 309 -47.53 10.55 -8.61
C LYS A 309 -48.92 9.93 -8.35
N PRO A 310 -49.05 8.74 -7.73
CA PRO A 310 -48.79 8.57 -6.29
C PRO A 310 -48.18 7.16 -5.99
N THR A 311 -47.66 6.73 -4.84
CA THR A 311 -47.90 7.00 -3.41
C THR A 311 -46.76 6.33 -2.60
N SER A 312 -46.47 6.85 -1.39
CA SER A 312 -46.03 6.08 -0.20
C SER A 312 -44.59 5.55 -0.07
N ASN A 313 -43.81 6.29 0.73
CA ASN A 313 -42.98 5.85 1.86
C ASN A 313 -41.83 4.85 1.64
N ASN A 314 -40.60 5.34 1.75
CA ASN A 314 -39.65 4.90 2.78
C ASN A 314 -38.57 5.99 2.96
N ASP A 315 -38.90 6.94 3.84
CA ASP A 315 -37.89 7.69 4.59
C ASP A 315 -37.31 6.71 5.61
N SER A 316 -36.17 6.14 5.28
CA SER A 316 -35.33 5.41 6.23
C SER A 316 -33.95 6.04 6.18
N GLY A 317 -33.83 7.22 6.78
CA GLY A 317 -32.54 7.62 7.34
C GLY A 317 -32.06 6.47 8.24
N PRO A 318 -30.84 5.94 8.06
CA PRO A 318 -30.36 4.87 8.90
C PRO A 318 -30.31 5.35 10.36
N PRO A 319 -30.52 4.46 11.34
CA PRO A 319 -30.47 4.83 12.74
C PRO A 319 -29.09 5.43 13.06
N LEU A 320 -29.08 6.59 13.71
CA LEU A 320 -27.90 7.36 14.13
C LEU A 320 -27.00 6.64 15.17
N ASP A 321 -27.17 5.33 15.36
CA ASP A 321 -26.42 4.50 16.31
C ASP A 321 -25.21 3.78 15.67
N GLN A 322 -25.01 3.90 14.36
CA GLN A 322 -23.87 3.30 13.66
C GLN A 322 -22.87 4.35 13.16
N PRO A 323 -21.55 4.04 13.18
CA PRO A 323 -20.52 4.94 12.64
C PRO A 323 -20.83 5.35 11.20
N CYS A 324 -20.87 6.65 10.94
CA CYS A 324 -21.21 7.19 9.63
C CYS A 324 -20.65 8.59 9.40
N CYS A 325 -20.52 8.95 8.13
CA CYS A 325 -20.13 10.28 7.69
C CYS A 325 -21.04 10.76 6.55
N GLN A 326 -21.07 12.08 6.37
CA GLN A 326 -21.76 12.73 5.26
C GLN A 326 -20.75 13.23 4.23
N ALA A 327 -20.97 12.96 2.95
CA ALA A 327 -20.16 13.50 1.87
C ALA A 327 -20.32 15.01 1.76
N LEU A 328 -19.20 15.75 1.86
CA LEU A 328 -19.11 17.18 1.63
C LEU A 328 -18.95 17.53 0.16
N TYR A 329 -18.38 16.61 -0.63
CA TYR A 329 -18.17 16.74 -2.07
C TYR A 329 -18.44 15.41 -2.76
N SER A 330 -18.69 15.43 -4.07
CA SER A 330 -18.76 14.20 -4.86
C SER A 330 -17.35 13.63 -5.07
N PHE A 331 -17.23 12.31 -5.00
CA PHE A 331 -15.97 11.60 -5.22
C PHE A 331 -16.17 10.53 -6.30
N GLN A 332 -15.35 10.61 -7.35
CA GLN A 332 -15.38 9.67 -8.46
C GLN A 332 -14.17 8.74 -8.30
N PRO A 333 -14.38 7.41 -8.20
CA PRO A 333 -13.31 6.48 -7.95
C PRO A 333 -12.42 6.35 -9.20
N GLU A 334 -11.11 6.49 -9.01
CA GLU A 334 -10.11 6.33 -10.06
C GLU A 334 -9.46 4.94 -10.00
N ASN A 335 -9.47 4.31 -8.82
CA ASN A 335 -8.86 3.00 -8.59
C ASN A 335 -9.88 1.93 -8.19
N GLN A 336 -9.60 0.67 -8.55
CA GLN A 336 -10.42 -0.46 -8.13
C GLN A 336 -10.33 -0.67 -6.60
N GLY A 337 -11.48 -0.56 -5.91
CA GLY A 337 -11.59 -0.62 -4.45
C GLY A 337 -11.87 0.72 -3.77
N GLU A 338 -11.95 1.81 -4.54
CA GLU A 338 -12.46 3.11 -4.06
C GLU A 338 -13.98 3.18 -4.15
N LEU A 339 -14.61 3.90 -3.21
CA LEU A 339 -16.05 4.05 -3.12
C LEU A 339 -16.49 5.37 -3.73
N GLY A 340 -17.24 5.33 -4.84
CA GLY A 340 -17.84 6.53 -5.43
C GLY A 340 -19.10 6.99 -4.71
N PHE A 341 -19.25 8.30 -4.52
CA PHE A 341 -20.44 8.90 -3.90
C PHE A 341 -20.67 10.34 -4.37
N LYS A 342 -21.87 10.87 -4.12
CA LYS A 342 -22.25 12.25 -4.43
C LYS A 342 -22.25 13.11 -3.18
N GLU A 343 -22.07 14.41 -3.36
CA GLU A 343 -22.24 15.38 -2.27
C GLU A 343 -23.60 15.19 -1.58
N GLY A 344 -23.58 15.15 -0.24
CA GLY A 344 -24.75 14.94 0.60
C GLY A 344 -25.09 13.48 0.92
N ASP A 345 -24.48 12.51 0.25
CA ASP A 345 -24.67 11.09 0.55
C ASP A 345 -24.21 10.73 1.98
N ILE A 346 -24.93 9.80 2.64
CA ILE A 346 -24.56 9.26 3.95
C ILE A 346 -23.86 7.91 3.76
N ILE A 347 -22.62 7.84 4.23
CA ILE A 347 -21.76 6.66 4.08
C ILE A 347 -21.58 6.02 5.45
N ILE A 348 -21.78 4.72 5.52
CA ILE A 348 -21.56 3.92 6.74
C ILE A 348 -20.07 3.70 6.88
N LEU A 349 -19.46 4.15 7.98
CA LEU A 349 -18.03 3.94 8.24
C LEU A 349 -17.82 2.50 8.72
N THR A 350 -16.90 1.78 8.09
CA THR A 350 -16.53 0.40 8.48
C THR A 350 -15.19 0.35 9.18
N SER A 351 -14.21 1.13 8.71
CA SER A 351 -12.86 1.16 9.27
C SER A 351 -12.15 2.47 8.92
N GLN A 352 -11.27 2.93 9.81
CA GLN A 352 -10.34 4.02 9.51
C GLN A 352 -8.97 3.43 9.19
N ILE A 353 -8.44 3.73 8.01
CA ILE A 353 -7.16 3.17 7.56
C ILE A 353 -6.01 4.02 8.10
N ASP A 354 -6.12 5.34 7.93
CA ASP A 354 -5.18 6.34 8.45
C ASP A 354 -5.88 7.71 8.62
N GLU A 355 -5.10 8.80 8.77
CA GLU A 355 -5.63 10.16 8.95
C GLU A 355 -6.27 10.73 7.67
N ASN A 356 -5.94 10.18 6.50
CA ASN A 356 -6.36 10.68 5.19
C ASN A 356 -7.41 9.79 4.52
N TRP A 357 -7.55 8.53 4.93
CA TRP A 357 -8.41 7.54 4.27
C TRP A 357 -9.29 6.74 5.26
N CYS A 358 -10.55 6.57 4.86
CA CYS A 358 -11.52 5.71 5.52
C CYS A 358 -12.10 4.69 4.55
N GLU A 359 -12.57 3.58 5.11
CA GLU A 359 -13.39 2.60 4.43
C GLU A 359 -14.85 2.77 4.88
N GLY A 360 -15.76 2.64 3.94
CA GLY A 360 -17.17 2.63 4.24
C GLY A 360 -18.00 1.95 3.18
N MET A 361 -19.31 2.01 3.38
CA MET A 361 -20.28 1.37 2.52
C MET A 361 -21.46 2.30 2.25
N ILE A 362 -21.86 2.39 0.98
CA ILE A 362 -23.07 3.08 0.57
C ILE A 362 -23.76 2.29 -0.54
N ARG A 363 -25.10 2.16 -0.46
CA ARG A 363 -25.92 1.43 -1.46
C ARG A 363 -25.45 0.00 -1.75
N GLY A 364 -24.83 -0.66 -0.76
CA GLY A 364 -24.33 -2.04 -0.87
C GLY A 364 -22.94 -2.18 -1.51
N GLU A 365 -22.32 -1.07 -1.93
CA GLU A 365 -20.94 -1.04 -2.39
C GLU A 365 -20.03 -0.58 -1.25
N ALA A 366 -18.92 -1.28 -1.06
CA ALA A 366 -17.91 -0.96 -0.05
C ALA A 366 -16.59 -0.58 -0.72
N GLY A 367 -15.91 0.40 -0.15
CA GLY A 367 -14.63 0.85 -0.66
C GLY A 367 -14.04 2.00 0.13
N LEU A 368 -12.87 2.44 -0.33
CA LEU A 368 -12.06 3.46 0.30
C LEU A 368 -12.39 4.86 -0.24
N PHE A 369 -12.30 5.86 0.63
CA PHE A 369 -12.45 7.24 0.23
C PHE A 369 -11.68 8.21 1.14
N PRO A 370 -11.32 9.39 0.61
CA PRO A 370 -10.50 10.35 1.33
C PRO A 370 -11.31 11.10 2.40
N MET A 371 -10.73 11.22 3.60
CA MET A 371 -11.39 11.79 4.77
C MET A 371 -11.74 13.27 4.64
N ASN A 372 -11.01 14.03 3.82
CA ASN A 372 -11.30 15.44 3.56
C ASN A 372 -12.53 15.67 2.66
N TYR A 373 -13.11 14.60 2.09
CA TYR A 373 -14.35 14.68 1.30
C TYR A 373 -15.59 14.44 2.14
N VAL A 374 -15.45 14.13 3.43
CA VAL A 374 -16.56 13.76 4.29
C VAL A 374 -16.51 14.50 5.62
N LYS A 375 -17.67 14.60 6.28
CA LYS A 375 -17.82 15.05 7.66
C LYS A 375 -18.30 13.88 8.50
N VAL A 376 -17.50 13.47 9.48
CA VAL A 376 -17.90 12.40 10.41
C VAL A 376 -19.09 12.88 11.24
N LEU A 377 -20.17 12.10 11.25
CA LEU A 377 -21.35 12.34 12.07
C LEU A 377 -21.27 11.49 13.34
N VAL A 378 -20.96 10.21 13.17
CA VAL A 378 -20.76 9.24 14.25
C VAL A 378 -19.41 8.55 14.04
N PRO A 379 -18.42 8.71 14.94
CA PRO A 379 -17.10 8.11 14.77
C PRO A 379 -17.11 6.60 15.01
N LEU A 380 -16.07 5.91 14.52
CA LEU A 380 -15.84 4.50 14.83
C LEU A 380 -15.51 4.31 16.32
N PRO A 381 -15.94 3.20 16.97
CA PRO A 381 -15.55 2.88 18.34
C PRO A 381 -14.03 2.70 18.45
N GLN A 382 -13.42 3.25 19.51
CA GLN A 382 -11.98 3.12 19.79
C GLN A 382 -11.56 1.73 20.28
#